data_AF-A0A0F7M0E9-F1
#
_entry.id   AF-A0A0F7M0E9-F1
#
_cell.length_a   1.000
_cell.length_b   1.000
_cell.length_c   1.000
_cell.angle_alpha   90.00
_cell.angle_beta   90.00
_cell.angle_gamma   90.00
#
_symmetry.space_group_name_H-M   'P 1'
#
loop_
_entity.id
_entity.type
_entity.pdbx_description
1 polymer ?
#
loop_
_entity_poly.entity_id
_entity_poly.type
_entity_poly.pdbx_seq_one_letter_code
_entity_poly.pdbx_strand_id
1 'polypeptide(L)'
;MNKPTIFVIALLPCSLLLSILCYWISVERLSQQLYENLQSSLPDKIMRASVNRLEQSGLAHYFQQKLDKDLEKIAIQSALSPVKFCRAQLLQIRGLPFTPAGPIQKYLQISWDVDTTGQQESLSLGFNCEANWPILFGLPFGLCLISFGIASIIAPSLPRPSQQVFNRLIDQGVSRKKALAISRSIPSLSQLQQRALAIFVDHNVTDLEYALHCIGKTTFTDESALAWLNVALKHYPNAPDQALHCSTHQPNLRFFTKTSHVEIHGIAIQLSTTPFIYYLWYAQLRCAEKYPGGWFINPPSNRADQHHATQLINLMRSHNGHHKAINDLEEKGLRAKTLDQNRSKLKDELISALGEELASDYLFDVERDASTARFKYRLATAPPHIQLGASD
;
A
#
# COMPACT_ATOMS: atom_id res chain seq x y z
N MET A 1 -17.29 3.13 9.22
CA MET A 1 -18.65 3.28 8.65
C MET A 1 -19.18 1.92 8.26
N ASN A 2 -20.36 1.55 8.73
CA ASN A 2 -20.97 0.27 8.39
C ASN A 2 -21.20 0.21 6.87
N LYS A 3 -20.79 -0.90 6.22
CA LYS A 3 -21.03 -1.18 4.80
C LYS A 3 -22.45 -0.84 4.30
N PRO A 4 -23.55 -1.07 5.07
CA PRO A 4 -24.89 -0.66 4.65
C PRO A 4 -25.10 0.86 4.53
N THR A 5 -24.35 1.69 5.25
CA THR A 5 -24.53 3.14 5.22
C THR A 5 -23.92 3.74 3.95
N ILE A 6 -22.77 3.24 3.51
CA ILE A 6 -22.15 3.62 2.22
C ILE A 6 -23.03 3.18 1.06
N PHE A 7 -23.69 2.01 1.18
CA PHE A 7 -24.62 1.48 0.19
C PHE A 7 -25.79 2.43 -0.11
N VAL A 8 -26.48 2.91 0.92
CA VAL A 8 -27.63 3.82 0.73
C VAL A 8 -27.18 5.18 0.21
N ILE A 9 -26.04 5.70 0.69
CA ILE A 9 -25.53 7.02 0.32
C ILE A 9 -25.09 7.09 -1.14
N ALA A 10 -24.54 6.01 -1.72
CA ALA A 10 -24.07 5.99 -3.10
C ALA A 10 -25.14 5.57 -4.12
N LEU A 11 -26.03 4.63 -3.75
CA LEU A 11 -27.00 4.04 -4.67
C LEU A 11 -28.09 5.04 -5.09
N LEU A 12 -28.64 5.80 -4.12
CA LEU A 12 -29.70 6.76 -4.37
C LEU A 12 -29.30 7.88 -5.35
N PRO A 13 -28.20 8.63 -5.14
CA PRO A 13 -27.82 9.69 -6.08
C PRO A 13 -27.46 9.14 -7.46
N CYS A 14 -26.84 7.96 -7.53
CA CYS A 14 -26.49 7.33 -8.81
C CYS A 14 -27.76 6.94 -9.59
N SER A 15 -28.74 6.33 -8.92
CA SER A 15 -30.03 5.98 -9.54
C SER A 15 -30.82 7.21 -9.98
N LEU A 16 -30.79 8.30 -9.21
CA LEU A 16 -31.43 9.57 -9.55
C LEU A 16 -30.80 10.19 -10.81
N LEU A 17 -29.46 10.26 -10.87
CA LEU A 17 -28.74 10.78 -12.03
C LEU A 17 -29.03 9.98 -13.29
N LEU A 18 -29.01 8.64 -13.20
CA LEU A 18 -29.37 7.76 -14.32
C LEU A 18 -30.81 7.97 -14.77
N SER A 19 -31.75 8.14 -13.83
CA SER A 19 -33.15 8.40 -14.15
C SER A 19 -33.31 9.71 -14.92
N ILE A 20 -32.70 10.80 -14.43
CA ILE A 20 -32.73 12.12 -15.11
C ILE A 20 -32.15 12.01 -16.51
N LEU A 21 -30.99 11.36 -16.67
CA LEU A 21 -30.33 11.18 -17.95
C LEU A 21 -31.19 10.36 -18.93
N CYS A 22 -31.79 9.26 -18.47
CA CYS A 22 -32.67 8.41 -19.28
C CYS A 22 -33.91 9.17 -19.75
N TYR A 23 -34.53 9.97 -18.88
CA TYR A 23 -35.67 10.81 -19.25
C TYR A 23 -35.27 11.83 -20.32
N TRP A 24 -34.17 12.56 -20.07
CA TRP A 24 -33.69 13.61 -20.98
C TRP A 24 -33.36 13.07 -22.38
N ILE A 25 -32.59 11.97 -22.46
CA ILE A 25 -32.25 11.32 -23.74
C ILE A 25 -33.51 10.84 -24.47
N SER A 26 -34.52 10.34 -23.74
CA SER A 26 -35.75 9.83 -24.34
C SER A 26 -36.59 10.95 -24.93
N VAL A 27 -36.75 12.07 -24.20
CA VAL A 27 -37.43 13.27 -24.70
C VAL A 27 -36.69 13.86 -25.90
N GLU A 28 -35.36 13.90 -25.87
CA GLU A 28 -34.52 14.37 -26.99
C GLU A 28 -34.80 13.55 -28.25
N ARG A 29 -34.66 12.23 -28.17
CA ARG A 29 -34.87 11.33 -29.32
C ARG A 29 -36.30 11.39 -29.86
N LEU A 30 -37.30 11.41 -28.99
CA LEU A 30 -38.70 11.50 -29.41
C LEU A 30 -38.98 12.85 -30.10
N SER A 31 -38.41 13.94 -29.58
CA SER A 31 -38.55 15.27 -30.19
C SER A 31 -37.91 15.33 -31.58
N GLN A 32 -36.74 14.72 -31.75
CA GLN A 32 -36.05 14.65 -33.03
C GLN A 32 -36.80 13.77 -34.05
N GLN A 33 -37.27 12.60 -33.62
CA GLN A 33 -38.03 11.70 -34.48
C GLN A 33 -39.36 12.34 -34.92
N LEU A 34 -40.03 13.08 -34.02
CA LEU A 34 -41.24 13.83 -34.37
C LEU A 34 -40.92 14.95 -35.37
N TYR A 35 -39.83 15.68 -35.15
CA TYR A 35 -39.37 16.72 -36.07
C TYR A 35 -39.12 16.17 -37.48
N GLU A 36 -38.35 15.09 -37.60
CA GLU A 36 -38.03 14.46 -38.89
C GLU A 36 -39.30 13.95 -39.62
N ASN A 37 -40.23 13.34 -38.88
CA ASN A 37 -41.50 12.86 -39.42
C ASN A 37 -42.43 14.01 -39.87
N LEU A 38 -42.47 15.11 -39.13
CA LEU A 38 -43.31 16.25 -39.48
C LEU A 38 -42.67 17.08 -40.61
N GLN A 39 -41.37 17.30 -40.58
CA GLN A 39 -40.64 18.01 -41.64
C GLN A 39 -40.81 17.31 -43.00
N SER A 40 -40.84 15.98 -43.03
CA SER A 40 -40.99 15.21 -44.27
C SER A 40 -42.43 15.09 -44.77
N SER A 41 -43.45 15.22 -43.91
CA SER A 41 -44.84 14.90 -44.28
C SER A 41 -45.81 16.07 -44.23
N LEU A 42 -45.49 17.12 -43.47
CA LEU A 42 -46.38 18.24 -43.21
C LEU A 42 -46.34 19.31 -44.30
N PRO A 43 -45.16 19.73 -44.84
CA PRO A 43 -45.09 20.74 -45.89
C PRO A 43 -45.94 20.39 -47.13
N ASP A 44 -45.82 19.17 -47.64
CA ASP A 44 -46.61 18.70 -48.80
C ASP A 44 -48.11 18.72 -48.55
N LYS A 45 -48.54 18.39 -47.32
CA LYS A 45 -49.95 18.38 -46.93
C LYS A 45 -50.50 19.80 -46.77
N ILE A 46 -49.70 20.70 -46.19
CA ILE A 46 -50.06 22.11 -46.04
C ILE A 46 -50.13 22.76 -47.43
N MET A 47 -49.14 22.55 -48.29
CA MET A 47 -49.11 23.11 -49.65
C MET A 47 -50.31 22.66 -50.47
N ARG A 48 -50.69 21.37 -50.42
CA ARG A 48 -51.89 20.85 -51.10
C ARG A 48 -53.20 21.41 -50.55
N ALA A 49 -53.26 21.68 -49.24
CA ALA A 49 -54.44 22.27 -48.59
C ALA A 49 -54.52 23.80 -48.75
N SER A 50 -53.37 24.47 -48.92
CA SER A 50 -53.26 25.93 -49.01
C SER A 50 -53.51 26.49 -50.40
N VAL A 51 -53.61 25.65 -51.44
CA VAL A 51 -53.90 26.10 -52.83
C VAL A 51 -55.22 26.86 -52.95
N ASN A 52 -56.13 26.83 -51.96
CA ASN A 52 -57.42 27.50 -52.12
C ASN A 52 -57.96 28.40 -50.99
N ARG A 53 -57.50 28.39 -49.72
CA ARG A 53 -58.29 29.05 -48.63
C ARG A 53 -57.64 29.11 -47.23
N LEU A 54 -56.52 29.81 -47.01
CA LEU A 54 -55.96 29.96 -45.64
C LEU A 54 -55.84 31.40 -45.13
N GLU A 55 -56.31 32.40 -45.89
CA GLU A 55 -56.28 33.81 -45.47
C GLU A 55 -57.44 34.25 -44.56
N GLN A 56 -58.47 33.41 -44.36
CA GLN A 56 -59.58 33.69 -43.46
C GLN A 56 -59.31 33.15 -42.04
N SER A 57 -59.32 34.03 -41.03
CA SER A 57 -59.03 33.75 -39.61
C SER A 57 -59.79 32.56 -39.01
N GLY A 58 -60.98 32.22 -39.51
CA GLY A 58 -61.75 31.05 -39.07
C GLY A 58 -61.13 29.69 -39.45
N LEU A 59 -60.40 29.61 -40.57
CA LEU A 59 -59.77 28.37 -41.04
C LEU A 59 -58.45 28.07 -40.31
N ALA A 60 -57.76 29.12 -39.82
CA ALA A 60 -56.57 28.96 -38.99
C ALA A 60 -56.91 28.30 -37.63
N HIS A 61 -58.02 28.67 -37.00
CA HIS A 61 -58.50 28.02 -35.78
C HIS A 61 -58.96 26.57 -36.02
N TYR A 62 -59.61 26.29 -37.15
CA TYR A 62 -59.96 24.91 -37.52
C TYR A 62 -58.71 24.05 -37.73
N PHE A 63 -57.68 24.60 -38.40
CA PHE A 63 -56.40 23.92 -38.61
C PHE A 63 -55.68 23.67 -37.28
N GLN A 64 -55.63 24.66 -36.39
CA GLN A 64 -55.10 24.50 -35.03
C GLN A 64 -55.82 23.36 -34.30
N GLN A 65 -57.15 23.39 -34.25
CA GLN A 65 -57.94 22.38 -33.53
C GLN A 65 -57.73 20.98 -34.11
N LYS A 66 -57.59 20.85 -35.44
CA LYS A 66 -57.36 19.57 -36.09
C LYS A 66 -55.94 19.04 -35.84
N LEU A 67 -54.93 19.90 -35.96
CA LEU A 67 -53.53 19.55 -35.74
C LEU A 67 -53.27 19.21 -34.27
N ASP A 68 -53.79 20.01 -33.34
CA ASP A 68 -53.68 19.76 -31.90
C ASP A 68 -54.38 18.45 -31.50
N LYS A 69 -55.53 18.13 -32.13
CA LYS A 69 -56.24 16.87 -31.90
C LYS A 69 -55.45 15.66 -32.43
N ASP A 70 -54.84 15.78 -33.61
CA ASP A 70 -54.04 14.69 -34.19
C ASP A 70 -52.71 14.49 -33.43
N LEU A 71 -52.21 15.53 -32.75
CA LEU A 71 -50.98 15.52 -31.95
C LEU A 71 -51.22 15.44 -30.43
N GLU A 72 -52.48 15.23 -29.99
CA GLU A 72 -52.86 15.24 -28.57
C GLU A 72 -52.31 14.03 -27.80
N LYS A 73 -52.14 12.89 -28.48
CA LYS A 73 -51.64 11.64 -27.89
C LYS A 73 -50.72 10.91 -28.86
N ILE A 74 -49.45 11.30 -28.86
CA ILE A 74 -48.40 10.57 -29.55
C ILE A 74 -48.06 9.35 -28.67
N ALA A 75 -48.63 8.19 -29.05
CA ALA A 75 -48.45 6.93 -28.34
C ALA A 75 -47.05 6.37 -28.60
N ILE A 76 -46.36 5.98 -27.52
CA ILE A 76 -45.05 5.34 -27.60
C ILE A 76 -45.24 3.82 -27.61
N GLN A 77 -44.67 3.14 -28.60
CA GLN A 77 -44.88 1.72 -28.85
C GLN A 77 -44.09 0.78 -27.92
N SER A 78 -43.32 1.31 -26.96
CA SER A 78 -42.46 0.51 -26.08
C SER A 78 -42.97 0.47 -24.64
N ALA A 79 -43.18 -0.75 -24.13
CA ALA A 79 -43.57 -1.00 -22.74
C ALA A 79 -42.49 -0.62 -21.71
N LEU A 80 -41.23 -0.45 -22.13
CA LEU A 80 -40.10 -0.06 -21.27
C LEU A 80 -39.71 1.41 -21.46
N SER A 81 -40.54 2.21 -22.12
CA SER A 81 -40.26 3.63 -22.31
C SER A 81 -40.37 4.41 -20.99
N PRO A 82 -39.37 5.24 -20.63
CA PRO A 82 -39.45 6.14 -19.48
C PRO A 82 -40.43 7.31 -19.73
N VAL A 83 -40.95 7.43 -20.95
CA VAL A 83 -41.99 8.39 -21.34
C VAL A 83 -43.28 7.63 -21.65
N LYS A 84 -44.41 8.10 -21.11
CA LYS A 84 -45.71 7.44 -21.21
C LYS A 84 -46.48 7.85 -22.47
N PHE A 85 -46.56 9.15 -22.73
CA PHE A 85 -47.07 9.73 -23.97
C PHE A 85 -46.51 11.14 -24.14
N CYS A 86 -46.50 11.63 -25.37
CA CYS A 86 -46.15 13.02 -25.67
C CYS A 86 -47.30 13.73 -26.37
N ARG A 87 -47.31 15.05 -26.25
CA ARG A 87 -48.25 15.95 -26.90
C ARG A 87 -47.48 17.02 -27.65
N ALA A 88 -47.95 17.38 -28.83
CA ALA A 88 -47.48 18.57 -29.53
C ALA A 88 -48.67 19.51 -29.78
N GLN A 89 -48.45 20.81 -29.61
CA GLN A 89 -49.45 21.86 -29.78
C GLN A 89 -48.94 22.95 -30.70
N LEU A 90 -49.81 23.50 -31.54
CA LEU A 90 -49.47 24.60 -32.41
C LEU A 90 -49.30 25.90 -31.63
N LEU A 91 -48.14 26.55 -31.78
CA LEU A 91 -47.83 27.84 -31.15
C LEU A 91 -47.83 28.97 -32.16
N GLN A 92 -47.40 28.71 -33.40
CA GLN A 92 -47.41 29.71 -34.46
C GLN A 92 -47.48 29.05 -35.83
N ILE A 93 -48.27 29.62 -36.75
CA ILE A 93 -48.21 29.31 -38.18
C ILE A 93 -48.24 30.61 -38.97
N ARG A 94 -47.32 30.80 -39.92
CA ARG A 94 -47.30 31.98 -40.81
C ARG A 94 -47.40 33.32 -40.07
N GLY A 95 -46.72 33.43 -38.92
CA GLY A 95 -46.73 34.64 -38.10
C GLY A 95 -47.93 34.79 -37.14
N LEU A 96 -48.99 33.99 -37.27
CA LEU A 96 -50.16 34.01 -36.37
C LEU A 96 -49.85 33.23 -35.08
N PRO A 97 -49.81 33.89 -33.90
CA PRO A 97 -49.54 33.23 -32.63
C PRO A 97 -50.81 32.56 -32.05
N PHE A 98 -50.61 31.42 -31.39
CA PHE A 98 -51.62 30.69 -30.66
C PHE A 98 -51.18 30.50 -29.21
N THR A 99 -52.14 30.55 -28.29
CA THR A 99 -51.87 30.34 -26.87
C THR A 99 -51.74 28.84 -26.56
N PRO A 100 -50.63 28.40 -25.96
CA PRO A 100 -50.48 27.01 -25.56
C PRO A 100 -51.49 26.65 -24.47
N ALA A 101 -52.03 25.43 -24.54
CA ALA A 101 -52.96 24.92 -23.54
C ALA A 101 -52.25 24.27 -22.34
N GLY A 102 -50.91 24.22 -22.32
CA GLY A 102 -50.13 23.60 -21.25
C GLY A 102 -48.65 23.95 -21.27
N PRO A 103 -47.86 23.39 -20.32
CA PRO A 103 -46.43 23.64 -20.23
C PRO A 103 -45.70 23.06 -21.44
N ILE A 104 -44.73 23.81 -21.95
CA ILE A 104 -43.90 23.44 -23.10
C ILE A 104 -42.53 23.02 -22.58
N GLN A 105 -42.10 21.81 -22.88
CA GLN A 105 -40.75 21.32 -22.53
C GLN A 105 -39.75 21.65 -23.64
N LYS A 106 -40.18 21.64 -24.90
CA LYS A 106 -39.36 21.93 -26.07
C LYS A 106 -40.14 22.64 -27.17
N TYR A 107 -39.43 23.41 -27.98
CA TYR A 107 -39.96 24.06 -29.17
C TYR A 107 -39.43 23.34 -30.41
N LEU A 108 -40.33 22.99 -31.33
CA LEU A 108 -39.99 22.42 -32.63
C LEU A 108 -40.38 23.44 -33.70
N GLN A 109 -39.41 23.90 -34.50
CA GLN A 109 -39.66 24.85 -35.58
C GLN A 109 -39.45 24.15 -36.92
N ILE A 110 -40.54 24.02 -37.68
CA ILE A 110 -40.57 23.40 -39.01
C ILE A 110 -40.66 24.53 -40.02
N SER A 111 -39.78 24.56 -41.01
CA SER A 111 -39.80 25.55 -42.08
C SER A 111 -39.80 24.87 -43.45
N TRP A 112 -40.47 25.49 -44.42
CA TRP A 112 -40.49 25.04 -45.80
C TRP A 112 -40.55 26.23 -46.76
N ASP A 113 -40.08 26.00 -47.98
CA ASP A 113 -40.13 26.99 -49.06
C ASP A 113 -41.50 26.93 -49.74
N VAL A 114 -42.16 28.09 -49.89
CA VAL A 114 -43.50 28.18 -50.50
C VAL A 114 -43.45 28.19 -52.02
N ASP A 115 -42.41 28.79 -52.60
CA ASP A 115 -42.19 28.95 -54.04
C ASP A 115 -40.68 29.01 -54.38
N THR A 116 -40.33 28.89 -55.67
CA THR A 116 -38.94 29.03 -56.18
C THR A 116 -38.33 30.43 -55.98
N THR A 117 -39.07 31.36 -55.40
CA THR A 117 -38.68 32.75 -55.09
C THR A 117 -37.98 32.89 -53.74
N GLY A 118 -37.89 31.82 -52.94
CA GLY A 118 -37.14 31.77 -51.68
C GLY A 118 -37.90 32.31 -50.46
N GLN A 119 -39.23 32.47 -50.53
CA GLN A 119 -40.04 32.79 -49.35
C GLN A 119 -40.22 31.54 -48.47
N GLN A 120 -39.78 31.65 -47.21
CA GLN A 120 -39.90 30.60 -46.21
C GLN A 120 -41.09 30.83 -45.28
N GLU A 121 -41.92 29.81 -45.16
CA GLU A 121 -42.93 29.72 -44.11
C GLU A 121 -42.42 28.88 -42.96
N SER A 122 -42.91 29.20 -41.75
CA SER A 122 -42.57 28.44 -40.57
C SER A 122 -43.79 28.14 -39.69
N LEU A 123 -43.67 27.02 -39.00
CA LEU A 123 -44.59 26.48 -38.04
C LEU A 123 -43.82 26.21 -36.75
N SER A 124 -44.27 26.75 -35.63
CA SER A 124 -43.71 26.42 -34.32
C SER A 124 -44.69 25.57 -33.52
N LEU A 125 -44.18 24.46 -32.99
CA LEU A 125 -44.90 23.50 -32.17
C LEU A 125 -44.28 23.44 -30.78
N GLY A 126 -45.12 23.44 -29.76
CA GLY A 126 -44.74 23.18 -28.37
C GLY A 126 -44.86 21.70 -28.08
N PHE A 127 -43.77 21.07 -27.65
CA PHE A 127 -43.67 19.65 -27.35
C PHE A 127 -43.58 19.42 -25.84
N ASN A 128 -44.37 18.48 -25.33
CA ASN A 128 -44.40 18.12 -23.91
C ASN A 128 -44.63 16.61 -23.75
N CYS A 129 -43.86 15.97 -22.88
CA CYS A 129 -43.96 14.55 -22.58
C CYS A 129 -44.30 14.31 -21.10
N GLU A 130 -45.16 13.31 -20.85
CA GLU A 130 -45.45 12.81 -19.50
C GLU A 130 -44.51 11.66 -19.14
N ALA A 131 -43.83 11.79 -18.00
CA ALA A 131 -42.93 10.76 -17.48
C ALA A 131 -43.70 9.50 -17.05
N ASN A 132 -43.15 8.33 -17.40
CA ASN A 132 -43.60 7.05 -16.88
C ASN A 132 -42.86 6.73 -15.57
N TRP A 133 -43.30 7.33 -14.47
CA TRP A 133 -42.60 7.27 -13.17
C TRP A 133 -42.17 5.87 -12.71
N PRO A 134 -43.01 4.81 -12.81
CA PRO A 134 -42.61 3.47 -12.41
C PRO A 134 -41.40 2.94 -13.18
N ILE A 135 -41.35 3.19 -14.48
CA ILE A 135 -40.26 2.71 -15.35
C ILE A 135 -39.02 3.58 -15.19
N LEU A 136 -39.23 4.89 -15.11
CA LEU A 136 -38.18 5.89 -14.99
C LEU A 136 -37.29 5.65 -13.76
N PHE A 137 -37.89 5.30 -12.62
CA PHE A 137 -37.13 4.99 -11.41
C PHE A 137 -36.82 3.49 -11.28
N GLY A 138 -37.73 2.61 -11.68
CA GLY A 138 -37.61 1.17 -11.46
C GLY A 138 -36.44 0.53 -12.22
N LEU A 139 -36.25 0.89 -13.50
CA LEU A 139 -35.19 0.31 -14.33
C LEU A 139 -33.78 0.73 -13.88
N PRO A 140 -33.47 2.04 -13.73
CA PRO A 140 -32.16 2.47 -13.24
C PRO A 140 -31.84 1.92 -11.85
N PHE A 141 -32.82 1.92 -10.94
CA PHE A 141 -32.63 1.39 -9.61
C PHE A 141 -32.33 -0.12 -9.62
N GLY A 142 -33.07 -0.91 -10.41
CA GLY A 142 -32.82 -2.34 -10.58
C GLY A 142 -31.42 -2.63 -11.15
N LEU A 143 -30.97 -1.86 -12.14
CA LEU A 143 -29.62 -1.98 -12.70
C LEU A 143 -28.54 -1.64 -11.69
N CYS A 144 -28.73 -0.59 -10.88
CA CYS A 144 -27.82 -0.25 -9.79
C CYS A 144 -27.73 -1.38 -8.75
N LEU A 145 -28.87 -1.98 -8.37
CA LEU A 145 -28.90 -3.11 -7.44
C LEU A 145 -28.13 -4.33 -7.98
N ILE A 146 -28.34 -4.71 -9.25
CA ILE A 146 -27.63 -5.84 -9.86
C ILE A 146 -26.13 -5.55 -9.92
N SER A 147 -25.75 -4.37 -10.39
CA SER A 147 -24.34 -3.96 -10.51
C SER A 147 -23.62 -4.00 -9.15
N PHE A 148 -24.30 -3.53 -8.10
CA PHE A 148 -23.77 -3.59 -6.74
C PHE A 148 -23.73 -5.02 -6.20
N GLY A 149 -24.76 -5.83 -6.48
CA GLY A 149 -24.78 -7.25 -6.13
C GLY A 149 -23.56 -7.99 -6.70
N ILE A 150 -23.25 -7.76 -7.98
CA ILE A 150 -22.05 -8.30 -8.63
C ILE A 150 -20.77 -7.79 -7.94
N ALA A 151 -20.68 -6.48 -7.67
CA ALA A 151 -19.52 -5.89 -7.00
C ALA A 151 -19.31 -6.45 -5.58
N SER A 152 -20.38 -6.83 -4.88
CA SER A 152 -20.31 -7.41 -3.52
C SER A 152 -19.81 -8.85 -3.49
N ILE A 153 -19.98 -9.59 -4.59
CA ILE A 153 -19.51 -10.97 -4.75
C ILE A 153 -18.02 -10.99 -5.11
N ILE A 154 -17.52 -9.95 -5.79
CA ILE A 154 -16.10 -9.81 -6.09
C ILE A 154 -15.38 -9.52 -4.76
N ALA A 155 -14.62 -10.50 -4.27
CA ALA A 155 -13.85 -10.36 -3.04
C ALA A 155 -12.99 -9.08 -3.10
N PRO A 156 -12.94 -8.29 -2.03
CA PRO A 156 -12.15 -7.06 -2.01
C PRO A 156 -10.69 -7.40 -2.36
N SER A 157 -10.07 -6.51 -3.13
CA SER A 157 -8.65 -6.63 -3.48
C SER A 157 -7.82 -6.77 -2.19
N LEU A 158 -6.87 -7.70 -2.20
CA LEU A 158 -5.94 -7.84 -1.08
C LEU A 158 -5.20 -6.51 -0.90
N PRO A 159 -4.98 -6.05 0.35
CA PRO A 159 -4.06 -4.93 0.62
C PRO A 159 -2.70 -5.20 -0.02
N ARG A 160 -2.01 -4.15 -0.48
CA ARG A 160 -0.67 -4.27 -1.11
C ARG A 160 0.30 -5.23 -0.40
N PRO A 161 0.52 -5.15 0.93
CA PRO A 161 1.44 -6.07 1.62
C PRO A 161 0.97 -7.53 1.55
N SER A 162 -0.34 -7.78 1.70
CA SER A 162 -0.91 -9.12 1.55
C SER A 162 -0.78 -9.67 0.14
N GLN A 163 -0.82 -8.80 -0.87
CA GLN A 163 -0.65 -9.18 -2.28
C GLN A 163 0.80 -9.59 -2.60
N GLN A 164 1.79 -8.89 -2.04
CA GLN A 164 3.20 -9.27 -2.20
C GLN A 164 3.46 -10.66 -1.61
N VAL A 165 2.98 -10.92 -0.40
CA VAL A 165 3.08 -12.23 0.25
C VAL A 165 2.30 -13.30 -0.53
N PHE A 166 1.13 -12.96 -1.05
CA PHE A 166 0.36 -13.87 -1.91
C PHE A 166 1.18 -14.31 -3.12
N ASN A 167 1.74 -13.36 -3.87
CA ASN A 167 2.54 -13.67 -5.06
C ASN A 167 3.76 -14.52 -4.70
N ARG A 168 4.46 -14.19 -3.61
CA ARG A 168 5.60 -14.98 -3.12
C ARG A 168 5.24 -16.43 -2.78
N LEU A 169 4.13 -16.64 -2.09
CA LEU A 169 3.66 -17.99 -1.76
C LEU A 169 3.32 -18.78 -3.04
N ILE A 170 2.72 -18.12 -4.04
CA ILE A 170 2.46 -18.75 -5.34
C ILE A 170 3.78 -19.11 -6.04
N ASP A 171 4.77 -18.21 -6.04
CA ASP A 171 6.08 -18.43 -6.66
C ASP A 171 6.83 -19.60 -5.99
N GLN A 172 6.61 -19.82 -4.68
CA GLN A 172 7.12 -20.95 -3.91
C GLN A 172 6.33 -22.25 -4.12
N GLY A 173 5.28 -22.24 -4.96
CA GLY A 173 4.47 -23.42 -5.27
C GLY A 173 3.35 -23.72 -4.27
N VAL A 174 3.05 -22.79 -3.34
CA VAL A 174 1.92 -22.95 -2.41
C VAL A 174 0.60 -22.86 -3.18
N SER A 175 -0.32 -23.78 -2.89
CA SER A 175 -1.63 -23.79 -3.57
C SER A 175 -2.37 -22.46 -3.41
N ARG A 176 -3.02 -21.99 -4.47
CA ARG A 176 -3.73 -20.70 -4.51
C ARG A 176 -4.72 -20.51 -3.36
N LYS A 177 -5.46 -21.56 -3.00
CA LYS A 177 -6.44 -21.53 -1.90
C LYS A 177 -5.76 -21.27 -0.56
N LYS A 178 -4.63 -21.93 -0.31
CA LYS A 178 -3.85 -21.79 0.93
C LYS A 178 -3.15 -20.44 0.99
N ALA A 179 -2.51 -20.02 -0.10
CA ALA A 179 -1.90 -18.69 -0.23
C ALA A 179 -2.92 -17.57 0.04
N LEU A 180 -4.13 -17.65 -0.52
CA LEU A 180 -5.21 -16.69 -0.23
C LEU A 180 -5.63 -16.68 1.24
N ALA A 181 -5.74 -17.84 1.88
CA ALA A 181 -6.11 -17.94 3.29
C ALA A 181 -5.06 -17.26 4.19
N ILE A 182 -3.78 -17.54 3.94
CA ILE A 182 -2.65 -16.95 4.66
C ILE A 182 -2.58 -15.43 4.42
N SER A 183 -2.68 -14.98 3.17
CA SER A 183 -2.62 -13.55 2.86
C SER A 183 -3.76 -12.74 3.49
N ARG A 184 -4.93 -13.36 3.71
CA ARG A 184 -6.08 -12.75 4.40
C ARG A 184 -5.90 -12.66 5.91
N SER A 185 -5.04 -13.47 6.52
CA SER A 185 -4.74 -13.38 7.97
C SER A 185 -3.62 -12.39 8.30
N ILE A 186 -2.90 -11.85 7.32
CA ILE A 186 -1.84 -10.86 7.57
C ILE A 186 -2.35 -9.61 8.33
N PRO A 187 -3.52 -9.03 8.01
CA PRO A 187 -4.01 -7.86 8.73
C PRO A 187 -4.31 -8.09 10.22
N SER A 188 -4.44 -9.35 10.68
CA SER A 188 -4.61 -9.65 12.10
C SER A 188 -3.30 -9.72 12.88
N LEU A 189 -2.15 -9.71 12.21
CA LEU A 189 -0.84 -9.63 12.85
C LEU A 189 -0.61 -8.24 13.44
N SER A 190 0.19 -8.16 14.51
CA SER A 190 0.60 -6.88 15.10
C SER A 190 1.46 -6.06 14.12
N GLN A 191 1.60 -4.75 14.36
CA GLN A 191 2.40 -3.88 13.50
C GLN A 191 3.86 -4.37 13.38
N LEU A 192 4.47 -4.80 14.49
CA LEU A 192 5.84 -5.34 14.48
C LEU A 192 5.93 -6.68 13.72
N GLN A 193 4.94 -7.56 13.86
CA GLN A 193 4.88 -8.81 13.10
C GLN A 193 4.72 -8.58 11.59
N GLN A 194 3.91 -7.60 11.18
CA GLN A 194 3.77 -7.22 9.77
C GLN A 194 5.09 -6.66 9.21
N ARG A 195 5.83 -5.88 10.00
CA ARG A 195 7.17 -5.40 9.61
C ARG A 195 8.20 -6.52 9.56
N ALA A 196 8.18 -7.46 10.51
CA ALA A 196 9.00 -8.65 10.47
C ALA A 196 8.74 -9.45 9.18
N LEU A 197 7.47 -9.65 8.81
CA LEU A 197 7.09 -10.30 7.56
C LEU A 197 7.65 -9.58 6.32
N ALA A 198 7.65 -8.24 6.29
CA ALA A 198 8.28 -7.50 5.21
C ALA A 198 9.79 -7.81 5.11
N ILE A 199 10.50 -7.89 6.24
CA ILE A 199 11.93 -8.27 6.28
C ILE A 199 12.15 -9.67 5.70
N PHE A 200 11.30 -10.64 6.04
CA PHE A 200 11.35 -12.01 5.48
C PHE A 200 11.14 -12.02 3.96
N VAL A 201 10.18 -11.21 3.48
CA VAL A 201 9.90 -11.06 2.05
C VAL A 201 11.10 -10.43 1.33
N ASP A 202 11.74 -9.42 1.92
CA ASP A 202 12.90 -8.75 1.34
C ASP A 202 14.14 -9.67 1.26
N HIS A 203 14.31 -10.57 2.24
CA HIS A 203 15.41 -11.54 2.27
C HIS A 203 15.21 -12.76 1.36
N ASN A 204 14.11 -12.86 0.60
CA ASN A 204 13.79 -14.00 -0.27
C ASN A 204 13.79 -15.36 0.48
N VAL A 205 13.30 -15.40 1.71
CA VAL A 205 13.28 -16.66 2.49
C VAL A 205 12.49 -17.75 1.77
N THR A 206 13.09 -18.93 1.65
CA THR A 206 12.64 -20.05 0.81
C THR A 206 11.33 -20.68 1.28
N ASP A 207 11.12 -20.80 2.59
CA ASP A 207 9.88 -21.28 3.19
C ASP A 207 9.14 -20.15 3.92
N LEU A 208 8.44 -19.32 3.14
CA LEU A 208 7.68 -18.20 3.69
C LEU A 208 6.47 -18.69 4.51
N GLU A 209 5.95 -19.88 4.22
CA GLU A 209 4.84 -20.46 4.98
C GLU A 209 5.28 -20.79 6.42
N TYR A 210 6.40 -21.49 6.57
CA TYR A 210 6.97 -21.77 7.88
C TYR A 210 7.38 -20.49 8.61
N ALA A 211 7.99 -19.53 7.90
CA ALA A 211 8.33 -18.23 8.48
C ALA A 211 7.10 -17.52 9.05
N LEU A 212 5.98 -17.49 8.32
CA LEU A 212 4.72 -16.90 8.79
C LEU A 212 4.17 -17.58 10.04
N HIS A 213 4.28 -18.91 10.10
CA HIS A 213 3.91 -19.66 11.30
C HIS A 213 4.74 -19.26 12.51
N CYS A 214 6.06 -19.11 12.35
CA CYS A 214 6.96 -18.70 13.43
C CYS A 214 6.75 -17.23 13.82
N ILE A 215 6.54 -16.31 12.87
CA ILE A 215 6.24 -14.90 13.13
C ILE A 215 4.97 -14.78 13.99
N GLY A 216 3.91 -15.54 13.66
CA GLY A 216 2.65 -15.51 14.40
C GLY A 216 2.78 -15.95 15.87
N LYS A 217 3.79 -16.78 16.19
CA LYS A 217 4.10 -17.22 17.56
C LYS A 217 5.09 -16.30 18.28
N THR A 218 5.81 -15.46 17.55
CA THR A 218 6.86 -14.60 18.08
C THR A 218 6.26 -13.30 18.60
N THR A 219 6.65 -12.93 19.82
CA THR A 219 6.29 -11.64 20.41
C THR A 219 7.47 -10.70 20.30
N PHE A 220 7.34 -9.69 19.44
CA PHE A 220 8.34 -8.63 19.29
C PHE A 220 8.06 -7.53 20.32
N THR A 221 9.09 -7.16 21.08
CA THR A 221 8.99 -6.16 22.14
C THR A 221 9.24 -4.73 21.64
N ASP A 222 10.14 -4.57 20.68
CA ASP A 222 10.58 -3.26 20.18
C ASP A 222 11.14 -3.33 18.74
N GLU A 223 11.63 -2.19 18.25
CA GLU A 223 12.29 -2.06 16.95
C GLU A 223 13.69 -2.70 16.92
N SER A 224 14.37 -2.79 18.07
CA SER A 224 15.68 -3.45 18.17
C SER A 224 15.59 -4.92 17.77
N ALA A 225 14.51 -5.60 18.17
CA ALA A 225 14.23 -6.96 17.73
C ALA A 225 14.17 -7.08 16.20
N LEU A 226 13.57 -6.11 15.51
CA LEU A 226 13.51 -6.11 14.03
C LEU A 226 14.89 -5.87 13.39
N ALA A 227 15.72 -5.02 14.00
CA ALA A 227 17.10 -4.82 13.55
C ALA A 227 17.92 -6.12 13.69
N TRP A 228 17.80 -6.83 14.82
CA TRP A 228 18.43 -8.13 15.01
C TRP A 228 17.92 -9.19 14.03
N LEU A 229 16.60 -9.22 13.76
CA LEU A 229 16.03 -10.13 12.76
C LEU A 229 16.65 -9.92 11.37
N ASN A 230 16.81 -8.66 10.97
CA ASN A 230 17.39 -8.30 9.68
C ASN A 230 18.86 -8.77 9.54
N VAL A 231 19.63 -8.72 10.62
CA VAL A 231 21.00 -9.27 10.63
C VAL A 231 20.98 -10.79 10.66
N ALA A 232 20.16 -11.39 11.52
CA ALA A 232 20.09 -12.83 11.69
C ALA A 232 19.68 -13.55 10.39
N LEU A 233 18.80 -12.97 9.58
CA LEU A 233 18.42 -13.52 8.27
C LEU A 233 19.55 -13.51 7.24
N LYS A 234 20.56 -12.66 7.39
CA LYS A 234 21.76 -12.70 6.52
C LYS A 234 22.67 -13.87 6.88
N HIS A 235 22.73 -14.23 8.16
CA HIS A 235 23.54 -15.35 8.66
C HIS A 235 22.80 -16.69 8.52
N TYR A 236 21.48 -16.69 8.69
CA TYR A 236 20.63 -17.87 8.71
C TYR A 236 19.44 -17.77 7.73
N PRO A 237 19.67 -17.59 6.41
CA PRO A 237 18.62 -17.32 5.43
C PRO A 237 17.60 -18.46 5.26
N ASN A 238 17.99 -19.69 5.62
CA ASN A 238 17.17 -20.90 5.50
C ASN A 238 16.66 -21.43 6.84
N ALA A 239 16.85 -20.69 7.94
CA ALA A 239 16.38 -21.08 9.28
C ALA A 239 15.57 -19.93 9.92
N PRO A 240 14.29 -19.76 9.52
CA PRO A 240 13.41 -18.69 10.02
C PRO A 240 13.27 -18.67 11.54
N ASP A 241 13.20 -19.85 12.14
CA ASP A 241 13.12 -20.06 13.59
C ASP A 241 14.39 -19.61 14.30
N GLN A 242 15.57 -19.95 13.78
CA GLN A 242 16.85 -19.48 14.31
C GLN A 242 16.96 -17.96 14.22
N ALA A 243 16.59 -17.36 13.07
CA ALA A 243 16.63 -15.92 12.90
C ALA A 243 15.66 -15.18 13.86
N LEU A 244 14.47 -15.73 14.08
CA LEU A 244 13.50 -15.21 15.05
C LEU A 244 14.00 -15.39 16.50
N HIS A 245 14.65 -16.50 16.79
CA HIS A 245 15.28 -16.73 18.09
C HIS A 245 16.33 -15.65 18.37
N CYS A 246 17.24 -15.38 17.42
CA CYS A 246 18.23 -14.30 17.54
C CYS A 246 17.57 -12.93 17.78
N SER A 247 16.47 -12.64 17.09
CA SER A 247 15.76 -11.36 17.20
C SER A 247 15.14 -11.10 18.58
N THR A 248 14.84 -12.15 19.33
CA THR A 248 14.19 -12.06 20.65
C THR A 248 15.09 -12.51 21.79
N HIS A 249 16.32 -12.92 21.46
CA HIS A 249 17.30 -13.35 22.45
C HIS A 249 17.74 -12.16 23.32
N GLN A 250 17.98 -12.42 24.60
CA GLN A 250 18.55 -11.43 25.51
C GLN A 250 19.98 -11.07 25.09
N PRO A 251 20.44 -9.84 25.35
CA PRO A 251 21.81 -9.43 25.08
C PRO A 251 22.81 -10.40 25.70
N ASN A 252 23.74 -10.88 24.89
CA ASN A 252 24.80 -11.80 25.32
C ASN A 252 26.05 -11.63 24.46
N LEU A 253 27.19 -11.92 25.07
CA LEU A 253 28.50 -12.02 24.45
C LEU A 253 29.17 -13.29 24.99
N ARG A 254 29.16 -14.35 24.18
CA ARG A 254 29.69 -15.66 24.57
C ARG A 254 30.98 -15.94 23.80
N PHE A 255 32.02 -16.32 24.52
CA PHE A 255 33.33 -16.64 23.93
C PHE A 255 33.49 -18.15 23.79
N PHE A 256 33.76 -18.60 22.56
CA PHE A 256 34.06 -19.99 22.23
C PHE A 256 35.53 -20.15 21.90
N THR A 257 36.30 -20.54 22.91
CA THR A 257 37.77 -20.49 22.89
C THR A 257 38.42 -21.53 21.99
N LYS A 258 37.75 -22.67 21.71
CA LYS A 258 38.28 -23.72 20.84
C LYS A 258 38.28 -23.31 19.36
N THR A 259 37.26 -22.56 18.95
CA THR A 259 37.00 -22.18 17.56
C THR A 259 37.28 -20.70 17.29
N SER A 260 37.68 -19.93 18.31
CA SER A 260 38.02 -18.49 18.20
C SER A 260 36.87 -17.65 17.60
N HIS A 261 35.64 -17.96 17.98
CA HIS A 261 34.47 -17.17 17.60
C HIS A 261 33.75 -16.65 18.84
N VAL A 262 32.94 -15.62 18.63
CA VAL A 262 32.00 -15.12 19.65
C VAL A 262 30.58 -15.31 19.17
N GLU A 263 29.66 -15.54 20.09
CA GLU A 263 28.23 -15.51 19.80
C GLU A 263 27.62 -14.27 20.44
N ILE A 264 26.93 -13.48 19.61
CA ILE A 264 26.22 -12.27 20.01
C ILE A 264 24.77 -12.38 19.51
N HIS A 265 23.79 -12.32 20.42
CA HIS A 265 22.38 -12.59 20.14
C HIS A 265 22.13 -13.91 19.38
N GLY A 266 22.92 -14.96 19.62
CA GLY A 266 22.82 -16.22 18.89
C GLY A 266 23.45 -16.22 17.48
N ILE A 267 24.14 -15.13 17.10
CA ILE A 267 24.87 -15.02 15.84
C ILE A 267 26.34 -15.31 16.11
N ALA A 268 26.86 -16.38 15.50
CA ALA A 268 28.27 -16.74 15.58
C ALA A 268 29.11 -15.85 14.66
N ILE A 269 30.11 -15.17 15.22
CA ILE A 269 31.03 -14.28 14.52
C ILE A 269 32.44 -14.84 14.66
N GLN A 270 32.98 -15.34 13.55
CA GLN A 270 34.35 -15.82 13.49
C GLN A 270 35.31 -14.63 13.57
N LEU A 271 36.19 -14.65 14.57
CA LEU A 271 37.24 -13.65 14.73
C LEU A 271 38.59 -14.25 14.39
N SER A 272 39.55 -13.38 14.05
CA SER A 272 40.93 -13.81 13.97
C SER A 272 41.53 -14.06 15.36
N THR A 273 42.40 -15.07 15.49
CA THR A 273 42.85 -15.59 16.79
C THR A 273 43.44 -14.52 17.71
N THR A 274 44.31 -13.64 17.20
CA THR A 274 44.89 -12.58 18.03
C THR A 274 43.83 -11.60 18.53
N PRO A 275 43.02 -10.91 17.69
CA PRO A 275 41.90 -10.10 18.15
C PRO A 275 40.94 -10.80 19.12
N PHE A 276 40.57 -12.06 18.84
CA PHE A 276 39.73 -12.86 19.74
C PHE A 276 40.31 -12.92 21.16
N ILE A 277 41.61 -13.20 21.29
CA ILE A 277 42.27 -13.34 22.60
C ILE A 277 42.36 -11.98 23.32
N TYR A 278 42.60 -10.89 22.59
CA TYR A 278 42.52 -9.54 23.16
C TYR A 278 41.10 -9.22 23.64
N TYR A 279 40.08 -9.63 22.88
CA TYR A 279 38.69 -9.40 23.24
C TYR A 279 38.29 -10.19 24.50
N LEU A 280 38.69 -11.48 24.56
CA LEU A 280 38.53 -12.33 25.73
C LEU A 280 39.25 -11.75 26.96
N TRP A 281 40.45 -11.23 26.79
CA TRP A 281 41.19 -10.57 27.88
C TRP A 281 40.43 -9.35 28.41
N TYR A 282 39.91 -8.49 27.54
CA TYR A 282 39.06 -7.37 27.95
C TYR A 282 37.77 -7.82 28.64
N ALA A 283 37.17 -8.93 28.21
CA ALA A 283 36.02 -9.52 28.88
C ALA A 283 36.37 -10.03 30.29
N GLN A 284 37.54 -10.65 30.46
CA GLN A 284 38.04 -11.04 31.79
C GLN A 284 38.26 -9.81 32.69
N LEU A 285 38.83 -8.72 32.17
CA LEU A 285 38.96 -7.47 32.92
C LEU A 285 37.60 -6.90 33.32
N ARG A 286 36.61 -6.95 32.42
CA ARG A 286 35.24 -6.47 32.66
C ARG A 286 34.53 -7.24 33.77
N CYS A 287 34.79 -8.55 33.87
CA CYS A 287 34.19 -9.40 34.89
C CYS A 287 35.00 -9.47 36.20
N ALA A 288 36.26 -9.02 36.22
CA ALA A 288 37.13 -9.14 37.38
C ALA A 288 36.94 -7.99 38.38
N GLU A 289 36.70 -8.32 39.65
CA GLU A 289 36.53 -7.35 40.75
C GLU A 289 37.73 -6.41 40.93
N LYS A 290 38.94 -6.92 40.63
CA LYS A 290 40.21 -6.17 40.73
C LYS A 290 40.25 -4.95 39.81
N TYR A 291 39.43 -4.92 38.76
CA TYR A 291 39.37 -3.84 37.78
C TYR A 291 37.98 -3.20 37.82
N PRO A 292 37.76 -2.17 38.67
CA PRO A 292 36.45 -1.53 38.79
C PRO A 292 35.88 -1.11 37.45
N GLY A 293 34.76 -1.74 37.06
CA GLY A 293 34.09 -1.50 35.79
C GLY A 293 34.88 -1.95 34.55
N GLY A 294 35.97 -2.71 34.68
CA GLY A 294 36.76 -3.23 33.56
C GLY A 294 37.63 -2.22 32.83
N TRP A 295 37.85 -1.03 33.41
CA TRP A 295 38.64 0.01 32.77
C TRP A 295 40.14 -0.33 32.76
N PHE A 296 40.74 -0.26 31.57
CA PHE A 296 42.16 -0.42 31.36
C PHE A 296 42.76 0.84 30.72
N ILE A 297 43.72 1.48 31.39
CA ILE A 297 44.44 2.65 30.88
C ILE A 297 45.52 2.19 29.90
N ASN A 298 45.54 2.76 28.70
CA ASN A 298 46.59 2.45 27.72
C ASN A 298 47.99 2.73 28.33
N PRO A 299 49.00 1.87 28.05
CA PRO A 299 50.37 2.13 28.46
C PRO A 299 50.91 3.41 27.79
N PRO A 300 51.88 4.11 28.41
CA PRO A 300 52.48 5.30 27.82
C PRO A 300 53.16 4.98 26.47
N SER A 301 53.18 5.94 25.54
CA SER A 301 53.80 5.73 24.23
C SER A 301 55.30 5.37 24.29
N ASN A 302 55.99 5.80 25.35
CA ASN A 302 57.41 5.55 25.58
C ASN A 302 57.71 4.35 26.49
N ARG A 303 56.69 3.66 27.03
CA ARG A 303 56.89 2.55 27.97
C ARG A 303 55.82 1.48 27.80
N ALA A 304 56.25 0.27 27.46
CA ALA A 304 55.37 -0.89 27.39
C ALA A 304 54.99 -1.43 28.77
N ASP A 305 53.83 -2.08 28.85
CA ASP A 305 53.36 -2.77 30.06
C ASP A 305 53.72 -4.26 30.01
N GLN A 306 54.66 -4.65 30.88
CA GLN A 306 55.14 -6.03 30.95
C GLN A 306 54.20 -6.94 31.77
N HIS A 307 53.47 -6.37 32.72
CA HIS A 307 52.56 -7.15 33.56
C HIS A 307 51.38 -7.69 32.74
N HIS A 308 50.70 -6.81 32.02
CA HIS A 308 49.57 -7.20 31.17
C HIS A 308 50.01 -7.93 29.90
N ALA A 309 51.25 -7.71 29.42
CA ALA A 309 51.84 -8.55 28.37
C ALA A 309 51.92 -10.02 28.80
N THR A 310 52.40 -10.27 30.03
CA THR A 310 52.51 -11.64 30.57
C THR A 310 51.13 -12.31 30.67
N GLN A 311 50.09 -11.56 31.08
CA GLN A 311 48.72 -12.07 31.10
C GLN A 311 48.23 -12.48 29.71
N LEU A 312 48.44 -11.63 28.70
CA LEU A 312 48.06 -11.92 27.32
C LEU A 312 48.88 -13.08 26.72
N ILE A 313 50.18 -13.18 27.02
CA ILE A 313 51.01 -14.31 26.58
C ILE A 313 50.46 -15.63 27.13
N ASN A 314 50.06 -15.65 28.41
CA ASN A 314 49.48 -16.85 29.01
C ASN A 314 48.15 -17.23 28.35
N LEU A 315 47.28 -16.25 28.06
CA LEU A 315 46.04 -16.49 27.30
C LEU A 315 46.31 -16.96 25.87
N MET A 316 47.32 -16.38 25.20
CA MET A 316 47.73 -16.82 23.87
C MET A 316 48.22 -18.26 23.89
N ARG A 317 49.04 -18.64 24.87
CA ARG A 317 49.50 -20.02 25.01
C ARG A 317 48.36 -21.00 25.32
N SER A 318 47.39 -20.61 26.15
CA SER A 318 46.27 -21.50 26.49
C SER A 318 45.25 -21.69 25.36
N HIS A 319 45.23 -20.79 24.38
CA HIS A 319 44.25 -20.79 23.29
C HIS A 319 44.88 -20.83 21.89
N ASN A 320 46.09 -21.41 21.77
CA ASN A 320 46.79 -21.58 20.50
C ASN A 320 46.95 -20.28 19.68
N GLY A 321 47.25 -19.18 20.37
CA GLY A 321 47.54 -17.88 19.78
C GLY A 321 48.77 -17.91 18.87
N HIS A 322 48.83 -16.97 17.92
CA HIS A 322 49.91 -16.91 16.95
C HIS A 322 51.28 -16.69 17.60
N HIS A 323 52.25 -17.57 17.31
CA HIS A 323 53.62 -17.51 17.82
C HIS A 323 54.29 -16.13 17.64
N LYS A 324 54.07 -15.48 16.49
CA LYS A 324 54.62 -14.14 16.23
C LYS A 324 54.10 -13.10 17.23
N ALA A 325 52.82 -13.15 17.57
CA ALA A 325 52.22 -12.22 18.53
C ALA A 325 52.72 -12.48 19.96
N ILE A 326 52.97 -13.74 20.30
CA ILE A 326 53.59 -14.13 21.58
C ILE A 326 55.01 -13.55 21.66
N ASN A 327 55.85 -13.81 20.65
CA ASN A 327 57.24 -13.30 20.63
C ASN A 327 57.28 -11.77 20.66
N ASP A 328 56.39 -11.10 19.91
CA ASP A 328 56.30 -9.64 19.93
C ASP A 328 55.94 -9.09 21.32
N LEU A 329 55.05 -9.78 22.06
CA LEU A 329 54.70 -9.41 23.42
C LEU A 329 55.85 -9.67 24.40
N GLU A 330 56.61 -10.76 24.23
CA GLU A 330 57.77 -11.09 25.05
C GLU A 330 58.91 -10.09 24.87
N GLU A 331 59.21 -9.71 23.62
CA GLU A 331 60.31 -8.79 23.31
C GLU A 331 59.97 -7.34 23.64
N LYS A 332 58.75 -6.89 23.30
CA LYS A 332 58.40 -5.46 23.26
C LYS A 332 57.42 -5.06 24.35
N GLY A 333 56.83 -6.02 25.08
CA GLY A 333 55.74 -5.78 26.02
C GLY A 333 54.44 -5.30 25.35
N LEU A 334 53.42 -5.03 26.16
CA LEU A 334 52.14 -4.54 25.67
C LEU A 334 52.23 -3.04 25.39
N ARG A 335 51.97 -2.64 24.14
CA ARG A 335 52.04 -1.24 23.68
C ARG A 335 50.67 -0.71 23.30
N ALA A 336 50.47 0.60 23.45
CA ALA A 336 49.20 1.26 23.11
C ALA A 336 48.82 1.01 21.64
N LYS A 337 49.78 1.15 20.73
CA LYS A 337 49.59 0.88 19.29
C LYS A 337 49.07 -0.54 19.00
N THR A 338 49.57 -1.55 19.73
CA THR A 338 49.12 -2.94 19.56
C THR A 338 47.68 -3.12 20.03
N LEU A 339 47.30 -2.47 21.14
CA LEU A 339 45.92 -2.47 21.62
C LEU A 339 44.98 -1.75 20.64
N ASP A 340 45.38 -0.59 20.12
CA ASP A 340 44.61 0.17 19.13
C ASP A 340 44.37 -0.67 17.87
N GLN A 341 45.40 -1.32 17.34
CA GLN A 341 45.28 -2.19 16.16
C GLN A 341 44.30 -3.34 16.36
N ASN A 342 44.35 -4.02 17.50
CA ASN A 342 43.42 -5.12 17.79
C ASN A 342 41.99 -4.61 18.02
N ARG A 343 41.80 -3.47 18.70
CA ARG A 343 40.48 -2.84 18.86
C ARG A 343 39.87 -2.42 17.53
N SER A 344 40.65 -1.79 16.65
CA SER A 344 40.20 -1.44 15.30
C SER A 344 39.79 -2.68 14.51
N LYS A 345 40.58 -3.75 14.57
CA LYS A 345 40.25 -4.99 13.88
C LYS A 345 38.97 -5.65 14.42
N LEU A 346 38.78 -5.66 15.75
CA LEU A 346 37.52 -6.12 16.36
C LEU A 346 36.34 -5.26 15.95
N LYS A 347 36.52 -3.93 15.90
CA LYS A 347 35.49 -3.01 15.43
C LYS A 347 35.07 -3.34 14.00
N ASP A 348 36.04 -3.53 13.11
CA ASP A 348 35.75 -3.84 11.70
C ASP A 348 35.06 -5.21 11.55
N GLU A 349 35.54 -6.23 12.26
CA GLU A 349 34.94 -7.59 12.24
C GLU A 349 33.50 -7.59 12.77
N LEU A 350 33.23 -6.92 13.90
CA LEU A 350 31.88 -6.85 14.49
C LEU A 350 30.92 -5.97 13.67
N ILE A 351 31.36 -4.82 13.17
CA ILE A 351 30.53 -3.95 12.31
C ILE A 351 30.21 -4.66 10.99
N SER A 352 31.16 -5.40 10.41
CA SER A 352 30.90 -6.18 9.21
C SER A 352 29.84 -7.26 9.44
N ALA A 353 29.80 -7.86 10.63
CA ALA A 353 28.87 -8.94 10.94
C ALA A 353 27.48 -8.45 11.37
N LEU A 354 27.42 -7.35 12.13
CA LEU A 354 26.21 -6.89 12.82
C LEU A 354 25.68 -5.52 12.33
N GLY A 355 26.51 -4.73 11.65
CA GLY A 355 26.26 -3.32 11.42
C GLY A 355 26.66 -2.43 12.58
N GLU A 356 26.81 -1.12 12.34
CA GLU A 356 27.39 -0.18 13.30
C GLU A 356 26.54 0.00 14.56
N GLU A 357 25.22 0.13 14.40
CA GLU A 357 24.29 0.36 15.52
C GLU A 357 24.29 -0.82 16.51
N LEU A 358 24.05 -2.04 16.03
CA LEU A 358 24.00 -3.24 16.88
C LEU A 358 25.37 -3.64 17.43
N ALA A 359 26.46 -3.41 16.70
CA ALA A 359 27.80 -3.70 17.19
C ALA A 359 28.20 -2.79 18.37
N SER A 360 27.68 -1.57 18.45
CA SER A 360 28.12 -0.55 19.42
C SER A 360 28.14 -1.05 20.89
N ASP A 361 27.11 -1.77 21.32
CA ASP A 361 26.99 -2.33 22.68
C ASP A 361 27.98 -3.47 22.99
N TYR A 362 28.65 -3.98 21.97
CA TYR A 362 29.65 -5.04 22.04
C TYR A 362 31.08 -4.55 21.79
N LEU A 363 31.24 -3.25 21.51
CA LEU A 363 32.52 -2.60 21.30
C LEU A 363 33.07 -2.01 22.60
N PHE A 364 34.03 -1.09 22.46
CA PHE A 364 34.77 -0.51 23.57
C PHE A 364 34.25 0.88 23.91
N ASP A 365 33.95 1.11 25.19
CA ASP A 365 33.84 2.46 25.74
C ASP A 365 35.23 3.09 25.84
N VAL A 366 35.30 4.41 25.68
CA VAL A 366 36.54 5.19 25.82
C VAL A 366 36.33 6.36 26.77
N GLU A 367 37.29 6.57 27.67
CA GLU A 367 37.31 7.72 28.56
C GLU A 367 38.74 8.26 28.67
N ARG A 368 38.90 9.55 28.91
CA ARG A 368 40.22 10.14 29.20
C ARG A 368 40.47 10.11 30.71
N ASP A 369 41.53 9.45 31.11
CA ASP A 369 41.97 9.39 32.50
C ASP A 369 42.44 10.77 32.97
N ALA A 370 41.86 11.28 34.05
CA ALA A 370 42.15 12.62 34.57
C ALA A 370 43.58 12.73 35.13
N SER A 371 44.13 11.65 35.67
CA SER A 371 45.45 11.67 36.31
C SER A 371 46.60 11.66 35.32
N THR A 372 46.46 10.91 34.23
CA THR A 372 47.54 10.68 33.27
C THR A 372 47.26 11.23 31.87
N ALA A 373 46.08 11.82 31.66
CA ALA A 373 45.59 12.36 30.40
C ALA A 373 45.54 11.35 29.23
N ARG A 374 45.74 10.05 29.51
CA ARG A 374 45.71 8.94 28.56
C ARG A 374 44.30 8.38 28.43
N PHE A 375 44.04 7.69 27.34
CA PHE A 375 42.76 6.99 27.17
C PHE A 375 42.73 5.69 27.96
N LYS A 376 41.58 5.42 28.61
CA LYS A 376 41.21 4.13 29.15
C LYS A 376 40.05 3.55 28.38
N TYR A 377 40.03 2.22 28.28
CA TYR A 377 39.08 1.45 27.50
C TYR A 377 38.48 0.33 28.35
N ARG A 378 37.24 -0.03 28.07
CA ARG A 378 36.58 -1.22 28.61
C ARG A 378 35.60 -1.78 27.57
N LEU A 379 35.13 -3.01 27.74
CA LEU A 379 33.96 -3.47 27.00
C LEU A 379 32.72 -2.71 27.45
N ALA A 380 31.93 -2.25 26.49
CA ALA A 380 30.63 -1.64 26.74
C ALA A 380 29.68 -2.66 27.39
N THR A 381 29.68 -3.90 26.87
CA THR A 381 28.87 -5.02 27.38
C THR A 381 28.99 -5.17 28.90
N ALA A 382 27.84 -5.24 29.57
CA ALA A 382 27.80 -5.37 31.03
C ALA A 382 28.18 -6.81 31.46
N PRO A 383 28.83 -6.99 32.63
CA PRO A 383 29.28 -8.31 33.09
C PRO A 383 28.21 -9.42 33.08
N PRO A 384 26.92 -9.18 33.42
CA PRO A 384 25.89 -10.21 33.37
C PRO A 384 25.64 -10.80 31.99
N HIS A 385 26.01 -10.09 30.92
CA HIS A 385 25.84 -10.51 29.54
C HIS A 385 27.08 -11.21 28.97
N ILE A 386 28.18 -11.32 29.72
CA ILE A 386 29.46 -11.88 29.26
C ILE A 386 29.63 -13.32 29.75
N GLN A 387 29.97 -14.24 28.85
CA GLN A 387 30.32 -15.63 29.17
C GLN A 387 31.70 -16.00 28.61
N LEU A 388 32.68 -16.22 29.50
CA LEU A 388 34.12 -16.31 29.17
C LEU A 388 34.61 -17.69 28.66
N GLY A 389 33.73 -18.66 28.48
CA GLY A 389 34.10 -20.02 28.11
C GLY A 389 32.87 -20.90 27.89
N ALA A 390 32.10 -20.57 26.86
CA ALA A 390 30.96 -21.39 26.48
C ALA A 390 31.45 -22.76 26.01
N SER A 391 30.75 -23.82 26.44
CA SER A 391 30.92 -25.15 25.85
C SER A 391 30.16 -25.18 24.52
N ASP A 392 30.77 -25.77 23.49
CA ASP A 392 30.10 -26.07 22.22
C ASP A 392 28.87 -26.95 22.43
#